data_AF-A0A7X8QW98-F1
#
_entry.id   AF-A0A7X8QW98-F1
#
_cell.length_a   1.000
_cell.length_b   1.000
_cell.length_c   1.000
_cell.angle_alpha   90.00
_cell.angle_beta   90.00
_cell.angle_gamma   90.00
#
_symmetry.space_group_name_H-M   'P 1'
#
loop_
_entity.id
_entity.type
_entity.pdbx_description
1 polymer ?
#
loop_
_entity_poly.entity_id
_entity_poly.type
_entity_poly.pdbx_seq_one_letter_code
_entity_poly.pdbx_strand_id
1 'polypeptide(L)'
;MNQADLPENAAPKECPPCKPGFFPRLRGELHRVIGRGYRGAFLLSFMAASLFLSSAYIYVQLAEVNKRLYEDFKVYVLPDAGLSKAEQAAQLEAVSNTPGVAFCRFVSREELLDFLRMRDPETAKAAAAFGENPVPEFYEVRPSRAVLASVAAWIQSSFRDGKIPGVWDVTFKQGEADAVVYSSFCLKFIRLMMAQAALALALFWLFAEFSGQRRHGGLASAGWLLSGVTGAAFAVFIGWAMVYPVRYLLGWWVTPQWQWHALALLCGAFIGRALCKWSA
;
A
#
# COMPACT_ATOMS: atom_id res chain seq x y z
N MET A 1 16.52 -107.22 23.72
CA MET A 1 17.50 -106.51 24.57
C MET A 1 18.67 -106.13 23.67
N ASN A 2 18.81 -104.85 23.36
CA ASN A 2 20.09 -104.20 23.10
C ASN A 2 19.92 -102.72 23.42
N GLN A 3 20.87 -102.25 24.22
CA GLN A 3 20.83 -101.06 25.06
C GLN A 3 21.80 -100.05 24.45
N ALA A 4 21.35 -98.79 24.41
CA ALA A 4 22.13 -97.56 24.35
C ALA A 4 23.04 -97.30 23.12
N ASP A 5 22.77 -96.19 22.45
CA ASP A 5 23.76 -95.12 22.26
C ASP A 5 23.00 -93.81 21.97
N LEU A 6 22.97 -92.93 22.97
CA LEU A 6 22.45 -91.56 22.84
C LEU A 6 23.64 -90.64 22.53
N PRO A 7 23.62 -89.86 21.43
CA PRO A 7 24.66 -88.88 21.18
C PRO A 7 24.54 -87.68 22.13
N GLU A 8 25.67 -87.46 22.77
CA GLU A 8 26.05 -86.48 23.77
C GLU A 8 26.16 -85.06 23.18
N ASN A 9 25.60 -84.08 23.89
CA ASN A 9 25.98 -82.66 23.95
C ASN A 9 26.12 -81.87 22.64
N ALA A 10 25.01 -81.32 22.14
CA ALA A 10 25.02 -80.13 21.30
C ALA A 10 25.09 -78.87 22.17
N ALA A 11 26.26 -78.22 22.22
CA ALA A 11 26.45 -76.94 22.89
C ALA A 11 25.52 -75.84 22.30
N PRO A 12 24.97 -74.94 23.14
CA PRO A 12 24.11 -73.87 22.67
C PRO A 12 24.92 -72.89 21.80
N LYS A 13 24.51 -72.73 20.53
CA LYS A 13 25.03 -71.67 19.65
C LYS A 13 24.76 -70.31 20.29
N GLU A 14 25.82 -69.63 20.72
CA GLU A 14 25.76 -68.24 21.15
C GLU A 14 25.17 -67.38 20.02
N CYS A 15 24.05 -66.73 20.31
CA CYS A 15 23.46 -65.77 19.39
C CYS A 15 24.42 -64.57 19.26
N PRO A 16 24.72 -64.11 18.03
CA PRO A 16 25.57 -62.94 17.85
C PRO A 16 24.93 -61.72 18.52
N PRO A 17 25.72 -60.84 19.16
CA PRO A 17 25.19 -59.67 19.84
C PRO A 17 24.41 -58.81 18.84
N CYS A 18 23.11 -58.64 19.10
CA CYS A 18 22.27 -57.69 18.39
C CYS A 18 22.91 -56.30 18.51
N LYS A 19 23.59 -55.85 17.45
CA LYS A 19 24.08 -54.48 17.35
C LYS A 19 22.89 -53.55 17.57
N PRO A 20 22.91 -52.65 18.58
CA PRO A 20 21.82 -51.72 18.82
C PRO A 20 21.57 -50.95 17.52
N GLY A 21 20.32 -51.06 17.05
CA GLY A 21 19.93 -50.74 15.68
C GLY A 21 20.40 -49.37 15.23
N PHE A 22 20.78 -49.27 13.97
CA PHE A 22 21.13 -48.05 13.26
C PHE A 22 19.91 -47.11 13.05
N PHE A 23 18.70 -47.66 13.19
CA PHE A 23 17.42 -46.99 12.91
C PHE A 23 16.94 -45.89 13.90
N PRO A 24 17.21 -45.92 15.22
CA PRO A 24 16.75 -44.88 16.14
C PRO A 24 17.49 -43.55 15.95
N ARG A 25 18.77 -43.58 15.52
CA ARG A 25 19.58 -42.36 15.30
C ARG A 25 19.10 -41.55 14.09
N LEU A 26 18.77 -42.22 12.98
CA LEU A 26 18.23 -41.59 11.77
C LEU A 26 16.87 -40.89 12.02
N ARG A 27 16.01 -41.46 12.88
CA ARG A 27 14.71 -40.88 13.21
C ARG A 27 14.84 -39.56 14.00
N GLY A 28 15.84 -39.46 14.89
CA GLY A 28 16.10 -38.26 15.69
C GLY A 28 16.68 -37.10 14.88
N GLU A 29 17.57 -37.36 13.93
CA GLU A 29 18.14 -36.32 13.06
C GLU A 29 17.12 -35.78 12.06
N LEU A 30 16.30 -36.65 11.45
CA LEU A 30 15.26 -36.24 10.52
C LEU A 30 14.23 -35.31 11.19
N HIS A 31 13.82 -35.60 12.42
CA HIS A 31 12.89 -34.77 13.19
C HIS A 31 13.46 -33.39 13.53
N ARG A 32 14.79 -33.29 13.75
CA ARG A 32 15.50 -32.02 13.97
C ARG A 32 15.61 -31.19 12.70
N VAL A 33 15.90 -31.81 11.55
CA VAL A 33 16.00 -31.11 10.26
C VAL A 33 14.63 -30.60 9.81
N ILE A 34 13.60 -31.45 9.91
CA ILE A 34 12.21 -31.07 9.61
C ILE A 34 11.72 -29.94 10.54
N GLY A 35 12.00 -30.03 11.85
CA GLY A 35 11.63 -28.99 12.81
C GLY A 35 12.34 -27.64 12.57
N ARG A 36 13.59 -27.65 12.08
CA ARG A 36 14.29 -26.41 11.67
C ARG A 36 13.69 -25.81 10.40
N GLY A 37 13.28 -26.66 9.45
CA GLY A 37 12.65 -26.23 8.19
C GLY A 37 11.37 -25.44 8.40
N TYR A 38 10.43 -25.95 9.22
CA TYR A 38 9.17 -25.26 9.52
C TYR A 38 9.40 -23.89 10.17
N ARG A 39 10.34 -23.79 11.12
CA ARG A 39 10.68 -22.49 11.74
C ARG A 39 11.17 -21.47 10.70
N GLY A 40 11.98 -21.90 9.74
CA GLY A 40 12.42 -21.06 8.63
C GLY A 40 11.24 -20.58 7.77
N ALA A 41 10.32 -21.48 7.40
CA ALA A 41 9.14 -21.13 6.62
C ALA A 41 8.20 -20.16 7.35
N PHE A 42 7.98 -20.38 8.66
CA PHE A 42 7.23 -19.47 9.51
C PHE A 42 7.85 -18.08 9.53
N LEU A 43 9.13 -17.97 9.88
CA LEU A 43 9.83 -16.69 10.02
C LEU A 43 9.90 -15.92 8.70
N LEU A 44 10.21 -16.60 7.59
CA LEU A 44 10.29 -15.95 6.28
C LEU A 44 8.91 -15.45 5.82
N SER A 45 7.86 -16.25 6.03
CA SER A 45 6.48 -15.85 5.70
C SER A 45 6.00 -14.71 6.58
N PHE A 46 6.33 -14.73 7.88
CA PHE A 46 6.07 -13.63 8.80
C PHE A 46 6.74 -12.34 8.34
N MET A 47 8.05 -12.36 8.05
CA MET A 47 8.79 -11.18 7.61
C MET A 47 8.25 -10.63 6.28
N ALA A 48 8.00 -11.49 5.30
CA ALA A 48 7.46 -11.10 4.00
C ALA A 48 6.06 -10.50 4.13
N ALA A 49 5.17 -11.12 4.92
CA ALA A 49 3.83 -10.61 5.17
C ALA A 49 3.86 -9.29 5.95
N SER A 50 4.73 -9.14 6.96
CA SER A 50 4.90 -7.89 7.72
C SER A 50 5.36 -6.75 6.82
N LEU A 51 6.34 -6.98 5.95
CA LEU A 51 6.79 -5.97 4.98
C LEU A 51 5.67 -5.61 4.00
N PHE A 52 5.01 -6.61 3.43
CA PHE A 52 3.92 -6.40 2.49
C PHE A 52 2.76 -5.60 3.11
N LEU A 53 2.34 -5.97 4.32
CA LEU A 53 1.30 -5.24 5.06
C LEU A 53 1.74 -3.82 5.37
N SER A 54 2.98 -3.62 5.82
CA SER A 54 3.52 -2.29 6.10
C SER A 54 3.47 -1.39 4.85
N SER A 55 3.90 -1.91 3.70
CA SER A 55 3.77 -1.21 2.42
C SER A 55 2.33 -0.93 2.03
N ALA A 56 1.41 -1.88 2.24
CA ALA A 56 -0.01 -1.69 1.97
C ALA A 56 -0.65 -0.61 2.87
N TYR A 57 -0.29 -0.56 4.16
CA TYR A 57 -0.71 0.50 5.07
C TYR A 57 -0.20 1.87 4.62
N ILE A 58 1.09 1.98 4.30
CA ILE A 58 1.67 3.23 3.79
C ILE A 58 0.98 3.66 2.49
N TYR A 59 0.75 2.73 1.57
CA TYR A 59 0.04 3.01 0.31
C TYR A 59 -1.36 3.59 0.56
N VAL A 60 -2.14 2.97 1.45
CA VAL A 60 -3.51 3.42 1.76
C VAL A 60 -3.49 4.79 2.43
N GLN A 61 -2.60 5.05 3.38
CA GLN A 61 -2.48 6.38 4.00
C GLN A 61 -2.08 7.43 2.99
N LEU A 62 -1.07 7.15 2.17
CA LEU A 62 -0.60 8.10 1.16
C LEU A 62 -1.66 8.37 0.09
N ALA A 63 -2.50 7.37 -0.24
CA ALA A 63 -3.59 7.54 -1.20
C ALA A 63 -4.66 8.49 -0.66
N GLU A 64 -4.98 8.37 0.62
CA GLU A 64 -5.93 9.25 1.30
C GLU A 64 -5.36 10.67 1.45
N VAL A 65 -4.08 10.81 1.82
CA VAL A 65 -3.40 12.11 1.89
C VAL A 65 -3.35 12.78 0.52
N ASN A 66 -2.97 12.05 -0.53
CA ASN A 66 -2.96 12.57 -1.89
C ASN A 66 -4.36 13.03 -2.34
N LYS A 67 -5.40 12.27 -1.99
CA LYS A 67 -6.79 12.63 -2.28
C LYS A 67 -7.15 13.97 -1.62
N ARG A 68 -6.86 14.16 -0.34
CA ARG A 68 -7.14 15.41 0.39
C ARG A 68 -6.36 16.59 -0.17
N LEU A 69 -5.05 16.42 -0.38
CA LEU A 69 -4.20 17.44 -0.99
C LEU A 69 -4.75 17.88 -2.35
N TYR A 70 -5.24 16.94 -3.17
CA TYR A 70 -5.83 17.25 -4.46
C TYR A 70 -7.19 17.93 -4.35
N GLU A 71 -8.04 17.53 -3.40
CA GLU A 71 -9.35 18.14 -3.17
C GLU A 71 -9.23 19.59 -2.65
N ASP A 72 -8.19 19.85 -1.84
CA ASP A 72 -7.87 21.16 -1.27
C ASP A 72 -7.13 22.09 -2.26
N PHE A 73 -6.42 21.53 -3.24
CA PHE A 73 -5.66 22.32 -4.21
C PHE A 73 -6.59 23.11 -5.14
N LYS A 74 -6.39 24.43 -5.15
CA LYS A 74 -7.20 25.40 -5.90
C LYS A 74 -6.31 26.38 -6.64
N VAL A 75 -6.78 26.78 -7.82
CA VAL A 75 -6.21 27.86 -8.63
C VAL A 75 -7.21 29.00 -8.63
N TYR A 76 -6.76 30.21 -8.33
CA TYR A 76 -7.59 31.40 -8.27
C TYR A 76 -7.37 32.23 -9.52
N VAL A 77 -8.43 32.44 -10.29
CA VAL A 77 -8.43 33.29 -11.49
C VAL A 77 -9.14 34.58 -11.14
N LEU A 78 -8.42 35.70 -11.21
CA LEU A 78 -8.94 37.03 -10.90
C LEU A 78 -9.44 37.67 -12.20
N PRO A 79 -10.74 38.02 -12.30
CA PRO A 79 -11.24 38.83 -13.39
C PRO A 79 -10.80 40.29 -13.29
N ASP A 80 -10.91 41.01 -14.41
CA ASP A 80 -10.84 42.47 -14.43
C ASP A 80 -11.97 43.09 -13.60
N ALA A 81 -11.70 44.26 -13.00
CA ALA A 81 -12.68 44.96 -12.18
C ALA A 81 -13.83 45.53 -13.04
N GLY A 82 -15.05 45.49 -12.51
CA GLY A 82 -16.20 46.17 -13.11
C GLY A 82 -16.92 45.40 -14.23
N LEU A 83 -16.65 44.10 -14.39
CA LEU A 83 -17.40 43.26 -15.30
C LEU A 83 -18.90 43.24 -14.94
N SER A 84 -19.75 43.37 -15.95
CA SER A 84 -21.19 43.17 -15.81
C SER A 84 -21.51 41.71 -15.48
N LYS A 85 -22.68 41.45 -14.87
CA LYS A 85 -23.12 40.08 -14.55
C LYS A 85 -23.16 39.16 -15.78
N ALA A 86 -23.45 39.71 -16.96
CA ALA A 86 -23.46 38.95 -18.22
C ALA A 86 -22.05 38.54 -18.64
N GLU A 87 -21.08 39.46 -18.51
CA GLU A 87 -19.66 39.18 -18.80
C GLU A 87 -19.06 38.19 -17.80
N GLN A 88 -19.40 38.31 -16.50
CA GLN A 88 -18.98 37.35 -15.48
C GLN A 88 -19.50 35.94 -15.77
N ALA A 89 -20.77 35.81 -16.18
CA ALA A 89 -21.35 34.52 -16.55
C ALA A 89 -20.68 33.92 -17.80
N ALA A 90 -20.43 34.74 -18.82
CA ALA A 90 -19.73 34.30 -20.03
C ALA A 90 -18.28 33.87 -19.72
N GLN A 91 -17.59 34.59 -18.84
CA GLN A 91 -16.23 34.27 -18.44
C GLN A 91 -16.19 33.00 -17.57
N LEU A 92 -17.14 32.83 -16.64
CA LEU A 92 -17.28 31.59 -15.88
C LEU A 92 -17.46 30.37 -16.80
N GLU A 93 -18.29 30.50 -17.82
CA GLU A 93 -18.50 29.45 -18.83
C GLU A 93 -17.21 29.17 -19.62
N ALA A 94 -16.51 30.22 -20.06
CA ALA A 94 -15.23 30.08 -20.77
C ALA A 94 -14.15 29.38 -19.90
N VAL A 95 -14.02 29.77 -18.64
CA VAL A 95 -13.11 29.12 -17.67
C VAL A 95 -13.53 27.68 -17.42
N SER A 96 -14.81 27.41 -17.23
CA SER A 96 -15.32 26.05 -16.96
C SER A 96 -15.10 25.10 -18.14
N ASN A 97 -15.21 25.62 -19.37
CA ASN A 97 -14.99 24.85 -20.61
C ASN A 97 -13.52 24.72 -21.01
N THR A 98 -12.60 25.33 -20.26
CA THR A 98 -11.17 25.25 -20.55
C THR A 98 -10.65 23.83 -20.35
N PRO A 99 -9.94 23.25 -21.35
CA PRO A 99 -9.35 21.92 -21.21
C PRO A 99 -8.46 21.82 -19.98
N GLY A 100 -8.72 20.80 -19.16
CA GLY A 100 -7.99 20.58 -17.94
C GLY A 100 -8.60 21.20 -16.68
N VAL A 101 -9.72 21.93 -16.79
CA VAL A 101 -10.55 22.32 -15.63
C VAL A 101 -11.48 21.16 -15.24
N ALA A 102 -11.49 20.79 -13.97
CA ALA A 102 -12.40 19.77 -13.44
C ALA A 102 -13.63 20.36 -12.75
N PHE A 103 -13.45 21.52 -12.10
CA PHE A 103 -14.51 22.25 -11.44
C PHE A 103 -14.15 23.74 -11.43
N CYS A 104 -15.14 24.60 -11.62
CA CYS A 104 -14.97 26.04 -11.53
C CYS A 104 -16.18 26.64 -10.82
N ARG A 105 -15.94 27.59 -9.91
CA ARG A 105 -16.99 28.30 -9.18
C ARG A 105 -16.62 29.76 -9.04
N PHE A 106 -17.57 30.65 -9.30
CA PHE A 106 -17.42 32.07 -9.00
C PHE A 106 -17.63 32.31 -7.50
N VAL A 107 -16.75 33.09 -6.89
CA VAL A 107 -16.83 33.51 -5.49
C VAL A 107 -16.97 35.02 -5.46
N SER A 108 -18.12 35.50 -4.99
CA SER A 108 -18.36 36.94 -4.88
C SER A 108 -17.62 37.54 -3.70
N ARG A 109 -17.53 38.87 -3.73
CA ARG A 109 -16.94 39.66 -2.64
C ARG A 109 -17.61 39.41 -1.29
N GLU A 110 -18.93 39.31 -1.30
CA GLU A 110 -19.74 39.13 -0.10
C GLU A 110 -19.53 37.73 0.48
N GLU A 111 -19.54 36.69 -0.36
CA GLU A 111 -19.30 35.31 0.07
C GLU A 111 -17.93 35.18 0.75
N LEU A 112 -16.92 35.82 0.19
CA LEU A 112 -15.57 35.79 0.72
C LEU A 112 -15.43 36.57 2.03
N LEU A 113 -16.06 37.74 2.15
CA LEU A 113 -16.10 38.48 3.40
C LEU A 113 -16.82 37.69 4.50
N ASP A 114 -17.93 37.03 4.18
CA ASP A 114 -18.65 36.20 5.14
C ASP A 114 -17.84 34.97 5.55
N PHE A 115 -17.12 34.35 4.62
CA PHE A 115 -16.15 33.31 4.92
C PHE A 115 -15.04 33.80 5.85
N LEU A 116 -14.46 34.97 5.58
CA LEU A 116 -13.43 35.58 6.44
C LEU A 116 -13.98 35.91 7.83
N ARG A 117 -15.20 36.45 7.95
CA ARG A 117 -15.84 36.73 9.25
C ARG A 117 -15.98 35.48 10.11
N MET A 118 -16.24 34.33 9.49
CA MET A 118 -16.37 33.05 10.19
C MET A 118 -15.02 32.44 10.60
N ARG A 119 -14.00 32.55 9.74
CA ARG A 119 -12.69 31.91 9.93
C ARG A 119 -11.68 32.76 10.69
N ASP A 120 -11.65 34.06 10.39
CA ASP A 120 -10.71 35.04 10.94
C ASP A 120 -11.39 36.42 11.05
N PRO A 121 -12.13 36.66 12.14
CA PRO A 121 -12.89 37.89 12.31
C PRO A 121 -12.01 39.14 12.42
N GLU A 122 -10.72 39.03 12.77
CA GLU A 122 -9.82 40.18 12.84
C GLU A 122 -9.42 40.66 11.44
N THR A 123 -9.04 39.72 10.56
CA THR A 123 -8.75 40.04 9.15
C THR A 123 -9.99 40.61 8.45
N ALA A 124 -11.18 40.08 8.74
CA ALA A 124 -12.43 40.62 8.18
C ALA A 124 -12.71 42.07 8.63
N LYS A 125 -12.43 42.43 9.89
CA LYS A 125 -12.57 43.80 10.40
C LYS A 125 -11.56 44.74 9.76
N ALA A 126 -10.31 44.30 9.62
CA ALA A 126 -9.27 45.08 8.94
C ALA A 126 -9.64 45.35 7.48
N ALA A 127 -10.13 44.35 6.75
CA ALA A 127 -10.59 44.50 5.37
C ALA A 127 -11.78 45.47 5.27
N ALA A 128 -12.73 45.42 6.20
CA ALA A 128 -13.87 46.33 6.22
C ALA A 128 -13.49 47.80 6.53
N ALA A 129 -12.39 48.04 7.25
CA ALA A 129 -11.94 49.37 7.62
C ALA A 129 -11.38 50.20 6.44
N PHE A 130 -11.02 49.56 5.32
CA PHE A 130 -10.47 50.24 4.14
C PHE A 130 -11.50 50.96 3.26
N GLY A 131 -12.78 51.00 3.64
CA GLY A 131 -13.84 51.79 2.96
C GLY A 131 -14.33 51.19 1.64
N GLU A 132 -13.42 50.77 0.77
CA GLU A 132 -13.69 49.86 -0.35
C GLU A 132 -13.17 48.47 0.02
N ASN A 133 -14.01 47.44 -0.11
CA ASN A 133 -13.65 46.07 0.25
C ASN A 133 -12.40 45.63 -0.55
N PRO A 134 -11.24 45.41 0.08
CA PRO A 134 -9.99 45.22 -0.64
C PRO A 134 -9.92 43.86 -1.35
N VAL A 135 -10.88 42.97 -1.11
CA VAL A 135 -10.82 41.61 -1.62
C VAL A 135 -11.46 41.54 -3.02
N PRO A 136 -10.72 41.09 -4.05
CA PRO A 136 -11.26 40.95 -5.39
C PRO A 136 -12.21 39.76 -5.49
N GLU A 137 -13.17 39.83 -6.40
CA GLU A 137 -13.92 38.65 -6.85
C GLU A 137 -12.97 37.70 -7.57
N PHE A 138 -13.23 36.40 -7.55
CA PHE A 138 -12.39 35.42 -8.25
C PHE A 138 -13.16 34.18 -8.64
N TYR A 139 -12.61 33.44 -9.61
CA TYR A 139 -13.02 32.08 -9.91
C TYR A 139 -12.11 31.08 -9.21
N GLU A 140 -12.71 30.23 -8.39
CA GLU A 140 -12.06 29.07 -7.80
C GLU A 140 -12.08 27.93 -8.81
N VAL A 141 -10.90 27.60 -9.34
CA VAL A 141 -10.71 26.56 -10.35
C VAL A 141 -9.99 25.37 -9.71
N ARG A 142 -10.62 24.19 -9.76
CA ARG A 142 -9.95 22.93 -9.47
C ARG A 142 -9.41 22.34 -10.78
N PRO A 143 -8.09 22.22 -10.94
CA PRO A 143 -7.52 21.58 -12.12
C PRO A 143 -7.79 20.07 -12.11
N SER A 144 -7.97 19.51 -13.30
CA SER A 144 -8.01 18.08 -13.52
C SER A 144 -6.66 17.43 -13.20
N ARG A 145 -6.68 16.13 -12.87
CA ARG A 145 -5.46 15.38 -12.55
C ARG A 145 -4.44 15.32 -13.70
N ALA A 146 -4.89 15.51 -14.94
CA ALA A 146 -4.04 15.45 -16.13
C ALA A 146 -3.06 16.62 -16.23
N VAL A 147 -3.44 17.81 -15.71
CA VAL A 147 -2.65 19.03 -15.85
C VAL A 147 -1.80 19.37 -14.62
N LEU A 148 -1.97 18.64 -13.51
CA LEU A 148 -1.28 18.90 -12.24
C LEU A 148 0.25 18.88 -12.36
N ALA A 149 0.79 17.94 -13.15
CA ALA A 149 2.24 17.80 -13.33
C ALA A 149 2.88 19.01 -14.02
N SER A 150 2.08 19.81 -14.72
CA SER A 150 2.53 20.97 -15.48
C SER A 150 1.60 22.16 -15.23
N VAL A 151 1.16 22.36 -13.98
CA VAL A 151 0.11 23.35 -13.66
C VAL A 151 0.51 24.76 -14.08
N ALA A 152 1.77 25.15 -13.90
CA ALA A 152 2.28 26.46 -14.31
C ALA A 152 2.22 26.66 -15.82
N ALA A 153 2.65 25.65 -16.60
CA ALA A 153 2.59 25.70 -18.06
C ALA A 153 1.13 25.67 -18.58
N TRP A 154 0.27 24.90 -17.91
CA TRP A 154 -1.17 24.88 -18.19
C TRP A 154 -1.80 26.25 -17.92
N ILE A 155 -1.45 26.90 -16.80
CA ILE A 155 -1.95 28.24 -16.47
C ILE A 155 -1.51 29.27 -17.52
N GLN A 156 -0.23 29.26 -17.88
CA GLN A 156 0.31 30.16 -18.89
C GLN A 156 -0.44 30.00 -20.23
N SER A 157 -0.53 28.76 -20.71
CA SER A 157 -1.11 28.44 -22.01
C SER A 157 -2.63 28.53 -22.08
N SER A 158 -3.34 28.45 -20.95
CA SER A 158 -4.81 28.44 -20.92
C SER A 158 -5.41 29.77 -20.51
N PHE A 159 -4.75 30.54 -19.64
CA PHE A 159 -5.29 31.77 -19.08
C PHE A 159 -4.49 33.03 -19.41
N ARG A 160 -3.15 32.97 -19.45
CA ARG A 160 -2.30 34.18 -19.60
C ARG A 160 -2.02 34.56 -21.06
N ASP A 161 -1.95 33.59 -21.98
CA ASP A 161 -1.64 33.83 -23.40
C ASP A 161 -2.84 34.44 -24.19
N GLY A 162 -3.67 35.28 -23.54
CA GLY A 162 -4.77 36.01 -24.17
C GLY A 162 -5.98 35.18 -24.60
N LYS A 163 -6.05 33.90 -24.19
CA LYS A 163 -7.14 32.99 -24.59
C LYS A 163 -8.48 33.29 -23.91
N ILE A 164 -8.44 33.85 -22.71
CA ILE A 164 -9.65 34.25 -21.98
C ILE A 164 -9.55 35.77 -21.73
N PRO A 165 -10.33 36.59 -22.45
CA PRO A 165 -10.35 38.02 -22.20
C PRO A 165 -10.92 38.31 -20.81
N GLY A 166 -10.47 39.42 -20.21
CA GLY A 166 -10.97 39.87 -18.91
C GLY A 166 -10.35 39.18 -17.70
N VAL A 167 -9.24 38.44 -17.85
CA VAL A 167 -8.50 37.83 -16.74
C VAL A 167 -7.33 38.75 -16.38
N TRP A 168 -7.36 39.29 -15.16
CA TRP A 168 -6.33 40.16 -14.61
C TRP A 168 -5.09 39.38 -14.19
N ASP A 169 -5.27 38.35 -13.35
CA ASP A 169 -4.17 37.54 -12.83
C ASP A 169 -4.66 36.12 -12.49
N VAL A 170 -3.71 35.18 -12.44
CA VAL A 170 -3.96 33.82 -11.98
C VAL A 170 -2.92 33.47 -10.93
N THR A 171 -3.41 33.14 -9.74
CA THR A 171 -2.59 32.82 -8.57
C THR A 171 -2.88 31.42 -8.07
N PHE A 172 -1.84 30.73 -7.62
CA PHE A 172 -1.93 29.42 -7.00
C PHE A 172 -0.71 29.20 -6.11
N LYS A 173 -0.82 28.26 -5.16
CA LYS A 173 0.30 27.93 -4.30
C LYS A 173 1.13 26.82 -4.93
N GLN A 174 2.32 27.18 -5.42
CA GLN A 174 3.25 26.23 -6.04
C GLN A 174 3.56 25.03 -5.12
N GLY A 175 3.76 25.28 -3.81
CA GLY A 175 4.06 24.21 -2.85
C GLY A 175 2.93 23.17 -2.70
N GLU A 176 1.66 23.57 -2.84
CA GLU A 176 0.53 22.63 -2.82
C GLU A 176 0.50 21.78 -4.10
N ALA A 177 0.75 22.41 -5.26
CA ALA A 177 0.85 21.70 -6.54
C ALA A 177 1.98 20.65 -6.51
N ASP A 178 3.16 21.04 -6.05
CA ASP A 178 4.33 20.17 -5.94
C ASP A 178 4.06 19.00 -4.97
N ALA A 179 3.40 19.27 -3.85
CA ALA A 179 3.02 18.23 -2.88
C ALA A 179 2.04 17.20 -3.48
N VAL A 180 1.06 17.65 -4.27
CA VAL A 180 0.11 16.76 -4.96
C VAL A 180 0.83 15.90 -6.00
N VAL A 181 1.73 16.50 -6.80
CA VAL A 181 2.51 15.78 -7.82
C VAL A 181 3.45 14.77 -7.18
N TYR A 182 4.19 15.18 -6.15
CA TYR A 182 5.14 14.34 -5.45
C TYR A 182 4.46 13.16 -4.74
N SER A 183 3.35 13.40 -4.03
CA SER A 183 2.59 12.31 -3.40
C SER A 183 2.00 11.33 -4.42
N SER A 184 1.54 11.81 -5.58
CA SER A 184 1.10 10.96 -6.70
C SER A 184 2.25 10.11 -7.26
N PHE A 185 3.45 10.68 -7.39
CA PHE A 185 4.65 9.94 -7.77
C PHE A 185 4.99 8.85 -6.76
N CYS A 186 5.02 9.18 -5.45
CA CYS A 186 5.29 8.21 -4.40
C CYS A 186 4.27 7.05 -4.39
N LEU A 187 2.99 7.31 -4.66
CA LEU A 187 1.97 6.26 -4.82
C LEU A 187 2.28 5.31 -5.97
N LYS A 188 2.63 5.85 -7.14
CA LYS A 188 3.01 5.05 -8.31
C LYS A 188 4.27 4.24 -8.03
N PHE A 189 5.25 4.85 -7.36
CA PHE A 189 6.49 4.19 -6.99
C PHE A 189 6.27 3.02 -6.02
N ILE A 190 5.48 3.21 -4.96
CA ILE A 190 5.13 2.13 -4.03
C ILE A 190 4.40 1.00 -4.75
N ARG A 191 3.44 1.33 -5.63
CA ARG A 191 2.74 0.32 -6.44
C ARG A 191 3.70 -0.48 -7.33
N LEU A 192 4.69 0.19 -7.94
CA LEU A 192 5.72 -0.46 -8.73
C LEU A 192 6.58 -1.40 -7.87
N MET A 193 7.03 -0.95 -6.69
CA MET A 193 7.81 -1.77 -5.76
C MET A 193 7.03 -3.02 -5.30
N MET A 194 5.74 -2.86 -4.99
CA MET A 194 4.87 -3.99 -4.64
C MET A 194 4.67 -4.96 -5.82
N ALA A 195 4.51 -4.45 -7.03
CA ALA A 195 4.40 -5.28 -8.23
C ALA A 195 5.70 -6.05 -8.51
N GLN A 196 6.86 -5.41 -8.33
CA GLN A 196 8.17 -6.04 -8.46
C GLN A 196 8.38 -7.14 -7.40
N ALA A 197 8.00 -6.88 -6.15
CA ALA A 197 8.05 -7.88 -5.09
C ALA A 197 7.13 -9.08 -5.38
N ALA A 198 5.92 -8.82 -5.89
CA ALA A 198 5.00 -9.87 -6.31
C ALA A 198 5.55 -10.70 -7.47
N LEU A 199 6.18 -10.06 -8.46
CA LEU A 199 6.86 -10.75 -9.56
C LEU A 199 8.02 -11.61 -9.06
N ALA A 200 8.86 -11.09 -8.17
CA ALA A 200 9.97 -11.84 -7.56
C ALA A 200 9.46 -13.08 -6.80
N LEU A 201 8.37 -12.94 -6.05
CA LEU A 201 7.73 -14.06 -5.35
C LEU A 201 7.16 -15.10 -6.32
N ALA A 202 6.51 -14.65 -7.40
CA ALA A 202 5.99 -15.54 -8.45
C ALA A 202 7.12 -16.32 -9.13
N LEU A 203 8.23 -15.66 -9.47
CA LEU A 203 9.40 -16.30 -10.05
C LEU A 203 10.05 -17.29 -9.08
N PHE A 204 10.18 -16.93 -7.80
CA PHE A 204 10.66 -17.84 -6.76
C PHE A 204 9.80 -19.09 -6.65
N TRP A 205 8.47 -18.91 -6.65
CA TRP A 205 7.52 -20.02 -6.61
C TRP A 205 7.62 -20.90 -7.86
N LEU A 206 7.67 -20.33 -9.07
CA LEU A 206 7.84 -21.07 -10.32
C LEU A 206 9.15 -21.85 -10.34
N PHE A 207 10.26 -21.22 -9.93
CA PHE A 207 11.56 -21.86 -9.86
C PHE A 207 11.54 -23.06 -8.90
N ALA A 208 10.92 -22.92 -7.72
CA ALA A 208 10.75 -24.01 -6.77
C ALA A 208 9.84 -25.13 -7.32
N GLU A 209 8.86 -24.80 -8.17
CA GLU A 209 8.00 -25.80 -8.81
C GLU A 209 8.73 -26.56 -9.94
N PHE A 210 9.62 -25.90 -10.70
CA PHE A 210 10.35 -26.47 -11.83
C PHE A 210 11.69 -27.12 -11.49
N SER A 211 12.25 -26.92 -10.30
CA SER A 211 13.58 -27.45 -9.92
C SER A 211 13.66 -28.99 -9.81
N GLY A 212 12.59 -29.73 -10.13
CA GLY A 212 12.63 -31.19 -10.32
C GLY A 212 12.87 -32.02 -9.06
N GLN A 213 12.89 -31.40 -7.87
CA GLN A 213 13.15 -32.12 -6.62
C GLN A 213 11.98 -33.02 -6.20
N ARG A 214 12.33 -34.12 -5.50
CA ARG A 214 11.41 -35.21 -5.14
C ARG A 214 10.19 -34.68 -4.37
N ARG A 215 9.00 -35.22 -4.71
CA ARG A 215 7.77 -34.90 -3.98
C ARG A 215 7.88 -35.44 -2.55
N HIS A 216 7.91 -34.54 -1.57
CA HIS A 216 7.62 -34.89 -0.18
C HIS A 216 6.22 -35.51 -0.07
N GLY A 217 6.03 -36.42 0.90
CA GLY A 217 4.70 -36.96 1.19
C GLY A 217 3.69 -35.85 1.53
N GLY A 218 2.41 -36.05 1.20
CA GLY A 218 1.37 -35.02 1.33
C GLY A 218 1.27 -34.37 2.71
N LEU A 219 1.48 -35.15 3.78
CA LEU A 219 1.47 -34.66 5.17
C LEU A 219 2.63 -33.69 5.46
N ALA A 220 3.82 -33.94 4.92
CA ALA A 220 4.96 -33.04 5.10
C ALA A 220 4.69 -31.72 4.38
N SER A 221 4.20 -31.76 3.14
CA SER A 221 3.83 -30.57 2.36
C SER A 221 2.77 -29.70 3.04
N ALA A 222 1.75 -30.31 3.64
CA ALA A 222 0.73 -29.61 4.40
C ALA A 222 1.33 -28.86 5.62
N GLY A 223 2.29 -29.47 6.32
CA GLY A 223 2.98 -28.82 7.45
C GLY A 223 3.74 -27.55 7.03
N TRP A 224 4.41 -27.56 5.87
CA TRP A 224 5.17 -26.41 5.39
C TRP A 224 4.25 -25.26 4.96
N LEU A 225 3.16 -25.60 4.27
CA LEU A 225 2.13 -24.63 3.90
C LEU A 225 1.49 -24.01 5.14
N LEU A 226 1.09 -24.83 6.11
CA LEU A 226 0.48 -24.36 7.36
C LEU A 226 1.45 -23.48 8.16
N SER A 227 2.73 -23.82 8.18
CA SER A 227 3.77 -23.00 8.81
C SER A 227 3.91 -21.63 8.14
N GLY A 228 3.83 -21.57 6.81
CA GLY A 228 3.86 -20.29 6.08
C GLY A 228 2.61 -19.44 6.31
N VAL A 229 1.42 -20.06 6.26
CA VAL A 229 0.14 -19.39 6.53
C VAL A 229 0.07 -18.87 7.96
N THR A 230 0.50 -19.65 8.96
CA THR A 230 0.49 -19.21 10.35
C THR A 230 1.47 -18.07 10.61
N GLY A 231 2.64 -18.07 9.96
CA GLY A 231 3.57 -16.93 9.98
C GLY A 231 2.94 -15.66 9.43
N ALA A 232 2.30 -15.74 8.26
CA ALA A 232 1.60 -14.59 7.67
C ALA A 232 0.38 -14.14 8.49
N ALA A 233 -0.40 -15.07 9.06
CA ALA A 233 -1.53 -14.75 9.92
C ALA A 233 -1.09 -14.03 11.20
N PHE A 234 0.06 -14.43 11.77
CA PHE A 234 0.64 -13.77 12.92
C PHE A 234 1.11 -12.34 12.58
N ALA A 235 1.67 -12.13 11.38
CA ALA A 235 2.00 -10.79 10.89
C ALA A 235 0.75 -9.90 10.73
N VAL A 236 -0.34 -10.45 10.17
CA VAL A 236 -1.65 -9.77 10.09
C VAL A 236 -2.15 -9.39 11.48
N PHE A 237 -2.09 -10.32 12.43
CA PHE A 237 -2.53 -10.08 13.81
C PHE A 237 -1.72 -8.97 14.49
N ILE A 238 -0.38 -9.01 14.40
CA ILE A 238 0.48 -7.96 14.96
C ILE A 238 0.21 -6.61 14.29
N GLY A 239 0.11 -6.57 12.96
CA GLY A 239 -0.19 -5.35 12.22
C GLY A 239 -1.52 -4.74 12.66
N TRP A 240 -2.55 -5.57 12.84
CA TRP A 240 -3.84 -5.12 13.35
C TRP A 240 -3.76 -4.60 14.80
N ALA A 241 -3.07 -5.33 15.68
CA ALA A 241 -2.87 -4.93 17.07
C ALA A 241 -2.12 -3.59 17.22
N MET A 242 -1.15 -3.31 16.35
CA MET A 242 -0.41 -2.04 16.34
C MET A 242 -1.23 -0.88 15.77
N VAL A 243 -2.02 -1.13 14.73
CA VAL A 243 -2.81 -0.08 14.04
C VAL A 243 -4.08 0.29 14.79
N TYR A 244 -4.68 -0.66 15.51
CA TYR A 244 -5.91 -0.45 16.26
C TYR A 244 -5.86 0.78 17.22
N PRO A 245 -4.86 0.94 18.10
CA PRO A 245 -4.79 2.11 18.98
C PRO A 245 -4.55 3.42 18.20
N VAL A 246 -3.73 3.39 17.15
CA VAL A 246 -3.45 4.57 16.31
C VAL A 246 -4.74 5.07 15.64
N ARG A 247 -5.57 4.14 15.15
CA ARG A 247 -6.87 4.48 14.56
C ARG A 247 -7.79 5.15 15.57
N TYR A 248 -7.85 4.63 16.80
CA TYR A 248 -8.70 5.19 17.85
C TYR A 248 -8.26 6.60 18.25
N LEU A 249 -6.95 6.87 18.28
CA LEU A 249 -6.39 8.17 18.67
C LEU A 249 -6.47 9.24 17.57
N LEU A 250 -6.20 8.87 16.31
CA LEU A 250 -6.11 9.84 15.22
C LEU A 250 -7.43 10.05 14.47
N GLY A 251 -8.36 9.11 14.47
CA GLY A 251 -9.68 9.22 13.83
C GLY A 251 -9.68 9.27 12.29
N TRP A 252 -8.61 9.75 11.65
CA TRP A 252 -8.47 9.84 10.20
C TRP A 252 -7.66 8.69 9.57
N TRP A 253 -7.18 7.74 10.37
CA TRP A 253 -6.39 6.60 9.89
C TRP A 253 -7.23 5.55 9.16
N VAL A 254 -6.97 5.35 7.87
CA VAL A 254 -7.72 4.41 7.03
C VAL A 254 -7.09 3.02 7.03
N THR A 255 -7.86 1.97 7.29
CA THR A 255 -7.35 0.58 7.24
C THR A 255 -7.41 0.03 5.81
N PRO A 256 -6.39 -0.73 5.35
CA PRO A 256 -6.46 -1.47 4.11
C PRO A 256 -7.67 -2.41 4.08
N GLN A 257 -8.24 -2.58 2.89
CA GLN A 257 -9.32 -3.54 2.66
C GLN A 257 -8.88 -4.97 3.01
N TRP A 258 -9.84 -5.83 3.37
CA TRP A 258 -9.58 -7.22 3.76
C TRP A 258 -8.80 -8.03 2.69
N GLN A 259 -8.91 -7.64 1.42
CA GLN A 259 -8.17 -8.25 0.29
C GLN A 259 -6.65 -8.20 0.48
N TRP A 260 -6.11 -7.13 1.08
CA TRP A 260 -4.67 -7.02 1.37
C TRP A 260 -4.23 -8.07 2.39
N HIS A 261 -5.04 -8.32 3.40
CA HIS A 261 -4.76 -9.35 4.41
C HIS A 261 -4.83 -10.75 3.80
N ALA A 262 -5.83 -11.01 2.96
CA ALA A 262 -5.94 -12.27 2.23
C ALA A 262 -4.72 -12.50 1.31
N LEU A 263 -4.24 -11.47 0.60
CA LEU A 263 -3.07 -11.58 -0.24
C LEU A 263 -1.80 -11.88 0.57
N ALA A 264 -1.64 -11.29 1.76
CA ALA A 264 -0.53 -11.59 2.66
C ALA A 264 -0.54 -13.08 3.09
N LEU A 265 -1.71 -13.64 3.41
CA LEU A 265 -1.85 -15.06 3.73
C LEU A 265 -1.49 -15.96 2.55
N LEU A 266 -1.92 -15.60 1.34
CA LEU A 266 -1.56 -16.31 0.11
C LEU A 266 -0.05 -16.26 -0.15
N CYS A 267 0.60 -15.12 0.06
CA CYS A 267 2.07 -15.01 -0.02
C CYS A 267 2.75 -15.97 0.95
N GLY A 268 2.29 -16.05 2.21
CA GLY A 268 2.80 -17.01 3.17
C GLY A 268 2.61 -18.47 2.74
N ALA A 269 1.46 -18.81 2.17
CA ALA A 269 1.20 -20.15 1.63
C ALA A 269 2.16 -20.50 0.48
N PHE A 270 2.40 -19.56 -0.44
CA PHE A 270 3.33 -19.76 -1.56
C PHE A 270 4.78 -19.93 -1.08
N ILE A 271 5.22 -19.13 -0.11
CA ILE A 271 6.55 -19.25 0.48
C ILE A 271 6.72 -20.61 1.16
N GLY A 272 5.76 -21.00 2.01
CA GLY A 272 5.78 -22.30 2.68
C GLY A 272 5.85 -23.47 1.69
N ARG A 273 5.05 -23.41 0.62
CA ARG A 273 5.06 -24.42 -0.44
C ARG A 273 6.38 -24.46 -1.23
N ALA A 274 6.91 -23.31 -1.62
CA ALA A 274 8.17 -23.21 -2.35
C ALA A 274 9.35 -23.74 -1.52
N LEU A 275 9.42 -23.37 -0.23
CA LEU A 275 10.44 -23.88 0.69
C LEU A 275 10.33 -25.39 0.94
N CYS A 276 9.12 -25.93 1.00
CA CYS A 276 8.92 -27.37 1.09
C CYS A 276 9.65 -28.10 -0.04
N LYS A 277 9.47 -27.63 -1.28
CA LYS A 277 10.12 -28.21 -2.45
C LYS A 277 11.62 -28.01 -2.47
N TRP A 278 12.11 -26.83 -2.08
CA TRP A 278 13.54 -26.51 -2.03
C TRP A 278 14.29 -27.31 -0.96
N SER A 279 13.63 -27.58 0.17
CA SER A 279 14.21 -28.34 1.28
C SER A 279 14.26 -29.86 1.04
N ALA A 280 13.68 -30.33 -0.07
CA ALA A 280 13.60 -31.74 -0.47
C ALA A 280 14.89 -32.22 -1.16
#